data_AF-A0A1V5DH53-F1
#
_entry.id   AF-A0A1V5DH53-F1
#
_cell.length_a   1.000
_cell.length_b   1.000
_cell.length_c   1.000
_cell.angle_alpha   90.00
_cell.angle_beta   90.00
_cell.angle_gamma   90.00
#
_symmetry.space_group_name_H-M   'P 1'
#
loop_
_entity.id
_entity.type
_entity.pdbx_description
1 polymer ?
#
loop_
_entity_poly.entity_id
_entity_poly.type
_entity_poly.pdbx_seq_one_letter_code
_entity_poly.pdbx_strand_id
1 'polypeptide(L)'
;MDLTRKQIGELLKLPEKYIVIDRATYDPRYPNDLKVFKLLEKDDIDFKSHIPGYRIYPDYAIGKIVNQGIRLLVCLLRPNLSDIPANMIGHTKLRGLLYPNDQISVFIKRWQDRSKIAKFEIGIENQKGILVYESTVYGTLIKKTRDMEAESS
;
A
#
# COMPACT_ATOMS: atom_id res chain seq x y z
N MET A 1 9.57 -12.76 -5.03
CA MET A 1 8.90 -13.21 -3.80
C MET A 1 7.43 -12.90 -3.92
N ASP A 2 6.58 -13.90 -3.79
CA ASP A 2 5.13 -13.73 -3.74
C ASP A 2 4.65 -13.89 -2.30
N LEU A 3 3.87 -12.92 -1.84
CA LEU A 3 3.38 -12.81 -0.48
C LEU A 3 1.87 -13.04 -0.48
N THR A 4 1.44 -13.98 0.34
CA THR A 4 0.01 -14.22 0.65
C THR A 4 -0.52 -13.18 1.64
N ARG A 5 -1.85 -13.02 1.71
CA ARG A 5 -2.50 -12.14 2.70
C ARG A 5 -2.02 -12.38 4.14
N LYS A 6 -1.86 -13.65 4.54
CA LYS A 6 -1.34 -14.02 5.86
C LYS A 6 0.08 -13.50 6.12
N GLN A 7 0.99 -13.72 5.17
CA GLN A 7 2.39 -13.24 5.28
C GLN A 7 2.46 -11.71 5.29
N ILE A 8 1.58 -11.04 4.56
CA ILE A 8 1.43 -9.57 4.61
C ILE A 8 1.00 -9.14 6.02
N GLY A 9 0.04 -9.85 6.63
CA GLY A 9 -0.38 -9.66 8.02
C GLY A 9 0.76 -9.75 9.02
N GLU A 10 1.60 -10.77 8.90
CA GLU A 10 2.78 -10.99 9.76
C GLU A 10 3.77 -9.83 9.64
N LEU A 11 4.12 -9.40 8.41
CA LEU A 11 5.03 -8.26 8.18
C LEU A 11 4.47 -6.94 8.70
N LEU A 12 3.17 -6.72 8.56
CA LEU A 12 2.50 -5.50 9.01
C LEU A 12 2.12 -5.53 10.50
N LYS A 13 2.34 -6.67 11.20
CA LYS A 13 1.89 -6.90 12.59
C LYS A 13 0.39 -6.65 12.76
N LEU A 14 -0.41 -7.06 11.76
CA LEU A 14 -1.86 -6.92 11.74
C LEU A 14 -2.54 -8.28 11.57
N PRO A 15 -3.64 -8.55 12.32
CA PRO A 15 -4.47 -9.72 12.05
C PRO A 15 -4.94 -9.76 10.60
N GLU A 16 -4.98 -10.96 10.02
CA GLU A 16 -5.31 -11.17 8.59
C GLU A 16 -6.62 -10.51 8.16
N LYS A 17 -7.64 -10.51 9.05
CA LYS A 17 -8.94 -9.87 8.81
C LYS A 17 -8.90 -8.36 8.59
N TYR A 18 -7.80 -7.70 8.97
CA TYR A 18 -7.58 -6.26 8.76
C TYR A 18 -6.70 -5.98 7.54
N ILE A 19 -6.20 -7.02 6.85
CA ILE A 19 -5.42 -6.86 5.63
C ILE A 19 -6.37 -6.69 4.44
N VAL A 20 -6.26 -5.54 3.76
CA VAL A 20 -7.09 -5.20 2.59
C VAL A 20 -6.44 -5.59 1.26
N ILE A 21 -5.30 -6.27 1.31
CA ILE A 21 -4.52 -6.75 0.16
C ILE A 21 -4.66 -8.27 0.08
N ASP A 22 -4.84 -8.83 -1.10
CA ASP A 22 -5.00 -10.28 -1.26
C ASP A 22 -3.65 -10.97 -1.40
N ARG A 23 -2.77 -10.36 -2.19
CA ARG A 23 -1.40 -10.82 -2.41
C ARG A 23 -0.50 -9.68 -2.89
N ALA A 24 0.80 -9.87 -2.77
CA ALA A 24 1.79 -8.95 -3.31
C ALA A 24 2.96 -9.69 -3.96
N THR A 25 3.57 -9.08 -4.96
CA THR A 25 4.79 -9.56 -5.61
C THR A 25 5.89 -8.52 -5.42
N TYR A 26 7.03 -8.98 -4.91
CA TYR A 26 8.22 -8.18 -4.62
C TYR A 26 9.44 -8.84 -5.26
N ASP A 27 10.24 -8.07 -5.99
CA ASP A 27 11.51 -8.54 -6.57
C ASP A 27 12.68 -7.83 -5.88
N PRO A 28 13.54 -8.53 -5.13
CA PRO A 28 14.72 -7.92 -4.50
C PRO A 28 15.69 -7.24 -5.46
N ARG A 29 15.66 -7.59 -6.76
CA ARG A 29 16.45 -6.90 -7.82
C ARG A 29 15.93 -5.49 -8.11
N TYR A 30 14.65 -5.24 -7.81
CA TYR A 30 13.99 -3.94 -7.93
C TYR A 30 13.40 -3.55 -6.56
N PRO A 31 14.26 -3.29 -5.55
CA PRO A 31 13.84 -3.28 -4.15
C PRO A 31 12.90 -2.13 -3.79
N ASN A 32 12.82 -1.10 -4.64
CA ASN A 32 11.92 0.05 -4.46
C ASN A 32 10.53 -0.18 -5.06
N ASP A 33 10.29 -1.33 -5.69
CA ASP A 33 9.08 -1.59 -6.44
C ASP A 33 8.28 -2.71 -5.76
N LEU A 34 6.97 -2.51 -5.61
CA LEU A 34 6.04 -3.50 -5.09
C LEU A 34 4.79 -3.51 -5.95
N LYS A 35 4.33 -4.72 -6.32
CA LYS A 35 3.02 -4.90 -6.95
C LYS A 35 2.07 -5.57 -5.96
N VAL A 36 0.91 -4.96 -5.74
CA VAL A 36 -0.14 -5.42 -4.83
C VAL A 36 -1.37 -5.78 -5.65
N PHE A 37 -2.11 -6.81 -5.25
CA PHE A 37 -3.31 -7.26 -5.93
C PHE A 37 -4.50 -7.31 -4.97
N LYS A 38 -5.66 -6.91 -5.47
CA LYS A 38 -6.92 -6.91 -4.71
C LYS A 38 -8.10 -7.20 -5.63
N LEU A 39 -8.97 -8.11 -5.22
CA LEU A 39 -10.30 -8.35 -5.76
C LEU A 39 -11.30 -7.51 -4.95
N LEU A 40 -12.09 -6.71 -5.66
CA LEU A 40 -13.13 -5.87 -5.07
C LEU A 40 -14.40 -6.71 -4.90
N GLU A 41 -14.44 -7.59 -3.90
CA GLU A 41 -15.57 -8.49 -3.69
C GLU A 41 -16.87 -7.70 -3.51
N LYS A 42 -17.97 -8.24 -4.05
CA LYS A 42 -19.29 -7.56 -3.97
C LYS A 42 -19.74 -7.29 -2.54
N ASP A 43 -19.31 -8.13 -1.61
CA ASP A 43 -19.68 -8.07 -0.20
C ASP A 43 -18.61 -7.38 0.68
N ASP A 44 -17.58 -6.79 0.06
CA ASP A 44 -16.56 -5.97 0.73
C ASP A 44 -17.24 -4.86 1.54
N ILE A 45 -16.76 -4.68 2.77
CA ILE A 45 -17.31 -3.73 3.72
C ILE A 45 -17.32 -2.31 3.14
N ASP A 46 -16.31 -1.98 2.31
CA ASP A 46 -16.16 -0.65 1.73
C ASP A 46 -17.25 -0.33 0.67
N PHE A 47 -17.86 -1.33 0.03
CA PHE A 47 -19.06 -1.11 -0.78
C PHE A 47 -20.31 -0.92 0.10
N LYS A 48 -20.45 -1.74 1.15
CA LYS A 48 -21.66 -1.76 1.99
C LYS A 48 -21.80 -0.53 2.90
N SER A 49 -20.69 -0.02 3.41
CA SER A 49 -20.68 1.07 4.40
C SER A 49 -20.69 2.46 3.77
N HIS A 50 -20.70 2.58 2.44
CA HIS A 50 -20.56 3.87 1.77
C HIS A 50 -21.90 4.57 1.54
N ILE A 51 -22.63 4.17 0.49
CA ILE A 51 -23.93 4.75 0.12
C ILE A 51 -24.82 3.58 -0.30
N PRO A 52 -26.01 3.40 0.32
CA PRO A 52 -26.91 2.30 -0.04
C PRO A 52 -27.23 2.30 -1.55
N GLY A 53 -27.02 1.15 -2.20
CA GLY A 53 -27.25 0.98 -3.64
C GLY A 53 -26.14 1.50 -4.56
N TYR A 54 -25.13 2.20 -4.02
CA TYR A 54 -24.00 2.71 -4.80
C TYR A 54 -22.92 1.63 -4.93
N ARG A 55 -22.62 1.24 -6.17
CA ARG A 55 -21.71 0.13 -6.49
C ARG A 55 -20.35 0.59 -7.00
N ILE A 56 -19.96 1.82 -6.73
CA ILE A 56 -18.64 2.34 -7.11
C ILE A 56 -17.74 2.26 -5.88
N TYR A 57 -16.55 1.71 -6.07
CA TYR A 57 -15.59 1.52 -4.99
C TYR A 57 -15.09 2.89 -4.53
N PRO A 58 -15.19 3.22 -3.23
CA PRO A 58 -14.90 4.56 -2.76
C PRO A 58 -13.40 4.85 -2.75
N ASP A 59 -13.05 6.11 -2.97
CA ASP A 59 -11.67 6.60 -3.01
C ASP A 59 -10.92 6.42 -1.68
N TYR A 60 -11.59 6.58 -0.53
CA TYR A 60 -10.99 6.34 0.78
C TYR A 60 -10.57 4.87 0.97
N ALA A 61 -11.27 3.93 0.35
CA ALA A 61 -10.94 2.50 0.41
C ALA A 61 -9.71 2.18 -0.44
N ILE A 62 -9.56 2.85 -1.59
CA ILE A 62 -8.30 2.84 -2.35
C ILE A 62 -7.15 3.33 -1.47
N GLY A 63 -7.37 4.40 -0.71
CA GLY A 63 -6.40 4.92 0.25
C GLY A 63 -5.92 3.89 1.28
N LYS A 64 -6.81 3.00 1.76
CA LYS A 64 -6.43 1.91 2.68
C LYS A 64 -5.46 0.92 2.02
N ILE A 65 -5.72 0.54 0.78
CA ILE A 65 -4.88 -0.37 -0.01
C ILE A 65 -3.50 0.25 -0.25
N VAL A 66 -3.47 1.50 -0.71
CA VAL A 66 -2.23 2.25 -0.93
C VAL A 66 -1.41 2.37 0.35
N ASN A 67 -2.05 2.69 1.47
CA ASN A 67 -1.38 2.80 2.76
C ASN A 67 -0.78 1.47 3.22
N GLN A 68 -1.53 0.37 3.17
CA GLN A 68 -0.98 -0.94 3.54
C GLN A 68 0.14 -1.37 2.60
N GLY A 69 0.03 -1.09 1.30
CA GLY A 69 1.06 -1.42 0.32
C GLY A 69 2.35 -0.64 0.53
N ILE A 70 2.29 0.66 0.82
CA ILE A 70 3.48 1.46 1.17
C ILE A 70 4.14 0.93 2.44
N ARG A 71 3.34 0.63 3.47
CA ARG A 71 3.84 0.06 4.73
C ARG A 71 4.53 -1.27 4.48
N LEU A 72 3.95 -2.13 3.65
CA LEU A 72 4.52 -3.41 3.27
C LEU A 72 5.88 -3.23 2.57
N LEU A 73 5.97 -2.34 1.59
CA LEU A 73 7.23 -2.02 0.91
C LEU A 73 8.29 -1.51 1.91
N VAL A 74 7.90 -0.67 2.87
CA VAL A 74 8.82 -0.18 3.89
C VAL A 74 9.29 -1.30 4.83
N CYS A 75 8.40 -2.18 5.29
CA CYS A 75 8.77 -3.35 6.09
C CYS A 75 9.76 -4.27 5.35
N LEU A 76 9.58 -4.46 4.04
CA LEU A 76 10.49 -5.24 3.21
C LEU A 76 11.87 -4.57 3.07
N LEU A 77 11.90 -3.24 2.92
CA LEU A 77 13.12 -2.45 2.82
C LEU A 77 13.85 -2.26 4.15
N ARG A 78 13.12 -2.31 5.26
CA ARG A 78 13.56 -1.98 6.63
C ARG A 78 12.92 -2.95 7.62
N PRO A 79 13.36 -4.23 7.67
CA PRO A 79 12.73 -5.25 8.51
C PRO A 79 12.83 -4.95 10.01
N ASN A 80 13.83 -4.16 10.43
CA ASN A 80 14.08 -3.80 11.83
C ASN A 80 13.39 -2.49 12.25
N LEU A 81 12.48 -1.94 11.45
CA LEU A 81 11.78 -0.70 11.79
C LEU A 81 10.78 -0.97 12.95
N SER A 82 10.95 -0.25 14.07
CA SER A 82 10.05 -0.34 15.23
C SER A 82 8.65 0.21 14.93
N ASP A 83 8.62 1.30 14.16
CA ASP A 83 7.43 2.11 13.91
C ASP A 83 7.08 2.13 12.43
N ILE A 84 5.79 2.07 12.13
CA ILE A 84 5.27 2.08 10.76
C ILE A 84 5.12 3.55 10.30
N PRO A 85 5.58 3.92 9.10
CA PRO A 85 5.53 5.31 8.63
C PRO A 85 4.10 5.88 8.61
N ALA A 86 3.99 7.16 9.00
CA ALA A 86 2.80 7.96 8.79
C ALA A 86 2.84 8.54 7.36
N ASN A 87 1.77 8.33 6.60
CA ASN A 87 1.66 8.77 5.21
C ASN A 87 0.81 10.03 5.11
N MET A 88 1.27 11.00 4.33
CA MET A 88 0.51 12.14 3.82
C MET A 88 0.35 11.98 2.31
N ILE A 89 -0.89 12.04 1.83
CA ILE A 89 -1.19 11.95 0.39
C ILE A 89 -1.07 13.35 -0.20
N GLY A 90 -0.27 13.50 -1.27
CA GLY A 90 -0.04 14.79 -1.90
C GLY A 90 -1.02 15.07 -3.03
N HIS A 91 -0.96 14.27 -4.10
CA HIS A 91 -1.77 14.48 -5.31
C HIS A 91 -2.39 13.17 -5.75
N THR A 92 -3.72 13.13 -5.85
CA THR A 92 -4.48 11.96 -6.29
C THR A 92 -5.31 12.32 -7.51
N LYS A 93 -5.34 11.42 -8.50
CA LYS A 93 -6.21 11.54 -9.68
C LYS A 93 -6.95 10.24 -9.89
N LEU A 94 -8.28 10.33 -9.86
CA LEU A 94 -9.17 9.25 -10.28
C LEU A 94 -9.32 9.31 -11.80
N ARG A 95 -9.00 8.21 -12.47
CA ARG A 95 -9.02 8.09 -13.93
C ARG A 95 -10.14 7.18 -14.42
N GLY A 96 -10.66 6.31 -13.56
CA GLY A 96 -11.77 5.42 -13.86
C GLY A 96 -12.54 5.02 -12.62
N LEU A 97 -13.74 4.49 -12.85
CA LEU A 97 -14.58 3.91 -11.81
C LEU A 97 -14.21 2.44 -11.61
N LEU A 98 -14.37 1.97 -10.38
CA LEU A 98 -14.13 0.59 -9.97
C LEU A 98 -15.44 -0.01 -9.44
N TYR A 99 -15.74 -1.24 -9.82
CA TYR A 99 -16.99 -1.92 -9.52
C TYR A 99 -16.76 -3.26 -8.81
N PRO A 100 -17.83 -3.84 -8.22
CA PRO A 100 -17.79 -5.19 -7.69
C PRO A 100 -17.23 -6.20 -8.69
N ASN A 101 -16.37 -7.07 -8.17
CA ASN A 101 -15.62 -8.11 -8.86
C ASN A 101 -14.52 -7.61 -9.82
N ASP A 102 -14.25 -6.31 -9.87
CA ASP A 102 -13.02 -5.84 -10.53
C ASP A 102 -11.80 -6.36 -9.77
N GLN A 103 -10.78 -6.75 -10.53
CA GLN A 103 -9.47 -7.08 -9.98
C GLN A 103 -8.55 -5.92 -10.30
N ILE A 104 -7.88 -5.40 -9.27
CA ILE A 104 -6.93 -4.32 -9.42
C ILE A 104 -5.50 -4.77 -9.13
N SER A 105 -4.57 -4.16 -9.85
CA SER A 105 -3.13 -4.22 -9.59
C SER A 105 -2.66 -2.83 -9.19
N VAL A 106 -2.07 -2.73 -7.99
CA VAL A 106 -1.50 -1.49 -7.45
C VAL A 106 0.02 -1.58 -7.56
N PHE A 107 0.61 -0.68 -8.32
CA PHE A 107 2.05 -0.51 -8.46
C PHE A 107 2.51 0.58 -7.53
N ILE A 108 3.47 0.27 -6.67
CA ILE A 108 4.01 1.18 -5.67
C ILE A 108 5.51 1.25 -5.89
N LYS A 109 5.99 2.44 -6.21
CA LYS A 109 7.41 2.71 -6.43
C LYS A 109 7.90 3.75 -5.45
N ARG A 110 8.94 3.41 -4.68
CA ARG A 110 9.67 4.41 -3.88
C ARG A 110 10.59 5.20 -4.81
N TRP A 111 10.36 6.50 -4.92
CA TRP A 111 11.05 7.37 -5.86
C TRP A 111 12.28 8.06 -5.27
N GLN A 112 12.12 8.77 -4.15
CA GLN A 112 13.17 9.62 -3.58
C GLN A 112 13.02 9.77 -2.07
N ASP A 113 14.16 9.83 -1.38
CA ASP A 113 14.24 10.25 0.02
C ASP A 113 14.69 11.73 0.08
N ARG A 114 13.93 12.59 0.77
CA ARG A 114 14.33 13.95 1.14
C ARG A 114 14.32 14.07 2.66
N SER A 115 15.50 14.09 3.26
CA SER A 115 15.67 14.11 4.73
C SER A 115 14.94 12.93 5.40
N LYS A 116 13.81 13.16 6.08
CA LYS A 116 12.99 12.13 6.77
C LYS A 116 11.73 11.71 5.99
N ILE A 117 11.54 12.25 4.78
CA ILE A 117 10.34 12.03 3.98
C ILE A 117 10.69 11.20 2.75
N ALA A 118 10.01 10.08 2.55
CA ALA A 118 10.08 9.27 1.34
C ALA A 118 8.91 9.60 0.41
N LYS A 119 9.18 9.75 -0.88
CA LYS A 119 8.16 9.93 -1.93
C LYS A 119 7.86 8.57 -2.56
N PHE A 120 6.57 8.27 -2.73
CA PHE A 120 6.06 7.09 -3.40
C PHE A 120 5.18 7.49 -4.59
N GLU A 121 5.37 6.81 -5.70
CA GLU A 121 4.54 6.91 -6.89
C GLU A 121 3.64 5.69 -6.99
N ILE A 122 2.35 5.94 -7.19
CA ILE A 122 1.31 4.95 -7.16
C ILE A 122 0.57 4.96 -8.48
N GLY A 123 0.43 3.80 -9.10
CA GLY A 123 -0.48 3.56 -10.22
C GLY A 123 -1.38 2.38 -9.91
N ILE A 124 -2.66 2.46 -10.27
CA ILE A 124 -3.59 1.33 -10.15
C ILE A 124 -4.21 1.06 -11.51
N GLU A 125 -4.11 -0.19 -11.92
CA GLU A 125 -4.73 -0.71 -13.13
C GLU A 125 -5.85 -1.68 -12.77
N ASN A 126 -6.92 -1.69 -13.56
CA ASN A 126 -7.94 -2.74 -13.50
C ASN A 126 -7.49 -4.00 -14.25
N GLN A 127 -8.35 -5.02 -14.28
CA GLN A 127 -8.09 -6.31 -14.95
C GLN A 127 -7.85 -6.20 -16.47
N LYS A 128 -8.19 -5.06 -17.08
CA LYS A 128 -7.96 -4.78 -18.50
C LYS A 128 -6.64 -4.03 -18.75
N GLY A 129 -5.86 -3.75 -17.70
CA GLY A 129 -4.63 -2.95 -17.79
C GLY A 129 -4.89 -1.45 -17.96
N ILE A 130 -6.12 -0.98 -17.70
CA ILE A 130 -6.46 0.45 -17.80
C ILE A 130 -6.09 1.14 -16.49
N LEU A 131 -5.31 2.22 -16.56
CA LEU A 131 -4.99 3.07 -15.40
C LEU A 131 -6.27 3.74 -14.87
N VAL A 132 -6.66 3.40 -13.65
CA VAL A 132 -7.88 3.92 -12.99
C VAL A 132 -7.57 4.88 -11.85
N TYR A 133 -6.35 4.87 -11.32
CA TYR A 133 -5.93 5.74 -10.23
C TYR A 133 -4.42 5.99 -10.34
N GLU A 134 -4.01 7.22 -10.06
CA GLU A 134 -2.60 7.55 -9.86
C GLU A 134 -2.46 8.51 -8.68
N SER A 135 -1.37 8.36 -7.91
CA SER A 135 -1.09 9.25 -6.79
C SER A 135 0.40 9.42 -6.52
N THR A 136 0.74 10.56 -5.93
CA THR A 136 2.02 10.78 -5.25
C THR A 136 1.77 10.88 -3.75
N VAL A 137 2.43 10.00 -3.00
CA VAL A 137 2.31 9.93 -1.54
C VAL A 137 3.66 10.25 -0.90
N TYR A 138 3.63 11.01 0.20
CA TYR A 138 4.80 11.37 0.99
C TYR A 138 4.68 10.69 2.36
N GLY A 139 5.60 9.79 2.68
CA GLY A 139 5.65 9.13 3.99
C GLY A 139 6.76 9.69 4.85
N THR A 140 6.49 10.00 6.12
CA THR A 140 7.58 10.27 7.07
C THR A 140 8.09 8.95 7.63
N LEU A 141 9.37 8.67 7.42
CA LEU A 141 10.05 7.58 8.12
C LEU A 141 10.28 8.05 9.56
N ILE A 142 9.42 7.63 10.49
CA ILE A 142 9.58 7.94 11.91
C ILE A 142 10.78 7.13 12.42
N LYS A 143 11.87 7.81 12.76
CA LYS A 143 12.96 7.24 13.56
C LYS A 143 12.66 7.41 15.05
N LYS A 144 12.84 6.35 15.83
CA LYS A 144 13.73 6.39 17.00
C LYS A 144 14.09 4.96 17.48
N THR A 145 15.29 4.53 17.13
CA THR A 145 16.20 3.96 18.13
C THR A 145 17.41 4.89 18.19
N ARG A 146 17.52 5.64 19.30
CA ARG A 146 18.84 5.80 19.94
C ARG A 146 19.30 4.36 20.27
N ASP A 147 20.59 4.09 20.26
CA ASP A 147 21.24 2.78 20.59
C ASP A 147 21.86 2.02 19.40
N MET A 148 22.49 2.73 18.45
CA MET A 148 23.53 2.15 17.57
C MET A 148 24.77 3.05 17.40
N GLU A 149 24.93 4.06 18.27
CA GLU A 149 26.18 4.84 18.37
C GLU A 149 26.93 4.55 19.69
N ALA A 150 26.48 3.57 20.49
CA ALA A 150 27.16 3.12 21.70
C ALA A 150 27.97 1.81 21.52
N GLU A 151 27.93 1.19 20.32
CA GLU A 151 28.72 -0.01 19.99
C GLU A 151 29.76 0.24 18.89
N SER A 152 30.16 1.49 18.73
CA SER A 152 31.41 1.85 18.04
C SER A 152 32.28 2.54 19.08
N SER A 153 32.83 1.69 19.94
CA SER A 153 33.86 2.00 20.93
C SER A 153 35.04 2.72 20.28
#